data_AF-A0A970G8L3-F1
#
_entry.id   AF-A0A970G8L3-F1
#
_cell.length_a   1.000
_cell.length_b   1.000
_cell.length_c   1.000
_cell.angle_alpha   90.00
_cell.angle_beta   90.00
_cell.angle_gamma   90.00
#
_symmetry.space_group_name_H-M   'P 1'
#
loop_
_entity.id
_entity.type
_entity.pdbx_description
1 polymer ?
#
loop_
_entity_poly.entity_id
_entity_poly.type
_entity_poly.pdbx_seq_one_letter_code
_entity_poly.pdbx_strand_id
1 'polypeptide(L)'
;MIEDLNQLAKTIILRTNEIHRGGFSLNNQSAFPDGMNFFTEPTDGNWAQMMQVDQLIADDPKNIAAARYHTWEGGIETNFGDGAVALMIAQLKHDYNIQQYTARSGILPSNIFDDPAPVIELTIGGNLITINPPAEPYRDLNQVVDAINEALSNTDVSVRSEGRRLVFYSTSASFTVAGTIGTFTFNATAQDPIGKMVNKATTDDFWRSVCAQVGVMSQESLRMVKNQDTLLNELENKRQSVSGVSLDEEMTNMIKFQHAYNAASRFITTIDEAIEVIVNRMGLVGR
;
A
#
# COMPACT_ATOMS: atom_id res chain seq x y z
N MET A 1 5.81 -6.64 -0.21
CA MET A 1 4.34 -6.57 -0.10
C MET A 1 3.85 -5.68 1.04
N ILE A 2 4.10 -6.00 2.33
CA ILE A 2 3.62 -5.14 3.43
C ILE A 2 4.26 -3.75 3.39
N GLU A 3 5.56 -3.68 3.12
CA GLU A 3 6.28 -2.42 2.92
C GLU A 3 5.70 -1.62 1.74
N ASP A 4 5.42 -2.29 0.62
CA ASP A 4 4.83 -1.65 -0.57
C ASP A 4 3.42 -1.10 -0.25
N LEU A 5 2.62 -1.86 0.49
CA LEU A 5 1.29 -1.43 0.93
C LEU A 5 1.37 -0.24 1.88
N ASN A 6 2.33 -0.24 2.82
CA ASN A 6 2.58 0.90 3.71
C ASN A 6 3.02 2.13 2.92
N GLN A 7 3.86 1.99 1.90
CA GLN A 7 4.27 3.09 1.03
C GLN A 7 3.11 3.66 0.22
N LEU A 8 2.24 2.79 -0.31
CA LEU A 8 1.02 3.21 -1.02
C LEU A 8 0.08 3.98 -0.08
N ALA A 9 -0.21 3.41 1.08
CA ALA A 9 -1.07 4.01 2.09
C ALA A 9 -0.54 5.37 2.54
N LYS A 10 0.77 5.44 2.84
CA LYS A 10 1.46 6.68 3.17
C LYS A 10 1.30 7.74 2.08
N THR A 11 1.47 7.33 0.83
CA THR A 11 1.34 8.23 -0.33
C THR A 11 -0.07 8.80 -0.40
N ILE A 12 -1.10 7.96 -0.32
CA ILE A 12 -2.50 8.39 -0.37
C ILE A 12 -2.84 9.33 0.79
N ILE A 13 -2.47 8.96 2.02
CA ILE A 13 -2.75 9.77 3.23
C ILE A 13 -2.14 11.15 3.09
N LEU A 14 -0.83 11.21 2.81
CA LEU A 14 -0.12 12.48 2.79
C LEU A 14 -0.57 13.36 1.63
N ARG A 15 -0.74 12.82 0.42
CA ARG A 15 -1.20 13.62 -0.73
C ARG A 15 -2.63 14.12 -0.55
N THR A 16 -3.52 13.30 0.04
CA THR A 16 -4.88 13.74 0.35
C THR A 16 -4.88 14.85 1.39
N ASN A 17 -4.10 14.69 2.47
CA ASN A 17 -3.96 15.71 3.51
C ASN A 17 -3.36 17.01 2.95
N GLU A 18 -2.33 16.93 2.10
CA GLU A 18 -1.72 18.09 1.46
C GLU A 18 -2.74 18.94 0.71
N ILE A 19 -3.63 18.32 -0.07
CA ILE A 19 -4.67 19.04 -0.81
C ILE A 19 -5.77 19.52 0.13
N HIS A 20 -6.24 18.67 1.05
CA HIS A 20 -7.34 18.99 1.96
C HIS A 20 -7.01 20.17 2.89
N ARG A 21 -5.76 20.29 3.37
CA ARG A 21 -5.32 21.41 4.21
C ARG A 21 -5.43 22.78 3.52
N GLY A 22 -5.42 22.81 2.18
CA GLY A 22 -5.58 24.02 1.39
C GLY A 22 -7.04 24.36 1.05
N GLY A 23 -8.00 23.52 1.45
CA GLY A 23 -9.41 23.72 1.17
C GLY A 23 -10.18 24.49 2.24
N PHE A 24 -11.42 24.81 1.90
CA PHE A 24 -12.41 25.41 2.80
C PHE A 24 -13.57 24.44 3.02
N SER A 25 -13.85 24.15 4.28
CA SER A 25 -15.02 23.39 4.71
C SER A 25 -16.24 24.28 4.86
N LEU A 26 -17.40 23.66 5.09
CA LEU A 26 -18.65 24.39 5.26
C LEU A 26 -18.68 25.18 6.59
N ASN A 27 -17.97 24.70 7.62
CA ASN A 27 -17.90 25.37 8.91
C ASN A 27 -16.85 26.51 8.93
N ASN A 28 -16.03 26.65 7.89
CA ASN A 28 -15.02 27.69 7.79
C ASN A 28 -15.64 29.03 7.36
N GLN A 29 -15.51 30.06 8.20
CA GLN A 29 -15.94 31.44 7.91
C GLN A 29 -14.77 32.41 7.71
N SER A 30 -13.54 31.92 7.77
CA SER A 30 -12.30 32.67 7.68
C SER A 30 -11.79 32.75 6.23
N ALA A 31 -11.07 33.82 5.89
CA ALA A 31 -10.39 33.99 4.60
C ALA A 31 -9.16 33.07 4.42
N PHE A 32 -8.88 32.22 5.42
CA PHE A 32 -7.81 31.23 5.40
C PHE A 32 -8.40 29.82 5.31
N PRO A 33 -7.77 28.91 4.53
CA PRO A 33 -8.12 27.49 4.52
C PRO A 33 -8.13 26.86 5.91
N ASP A 34 -8.78 25.72 6.05
CA ASP A 34 -8.90 25.04 7.36
C ASP A 34 -7.55 24.58 7.91
N GLY A 35 -6.66 24.11 7.03
CA GLY A 35 -5.39 23.54 7.45
C GLY A 35 -5.51 22.20 8.20
N MET A 36 -6.70 21.61 8.24
CA MET A 36 -6.94 20.32 8.90
C MET A 36 -6.68 19.14 7.98
N ASN A 37 -6.35 17.99 8.58
CA ASN A 37 -6.13 16.75 7.86
C ASN A 37 -7.43 16.07 7.48
N PHE A 38 -7.43 15.33 6.36
CA PHE A 38 -8.51 14.42 6.03
C PHE A 38 -8.32 13.06 6.73
N PHE A 39 -7.10 12.55 6.73
CA PHE A 39 -6.69 11.31 7.37
C PHE A 39 -5.74 11.60 8.54
N THR A 40 -5.81 10.82 9.61
CA THR A 40 -4.80 10.91 10.67
C THR A 40 -3.46 10.37 10.16
N GLU A 41 -2.35 11.05 10.48
CA GLU A 41 -1.00 10.63 10.08
C GLU A 41 -0.39 9.69 11.14
N PRO A 42 -0.15 8.40 10.83
CA PRO A 42 0.41 7.44 11.77
C PRO A 42 1.89 7.72 12.08
N THR A 43 2.30 7.53 13.33
CA THR A 43 3.70 7.74 13.77
C THR A 43 4.59 6.52 13.56
N ASP A 44 4.01 5.31 13.53
CA ASP A 44 4.75 4.06 13.75
C ASP A 44 5.06 3.29 12.46
N GLY A 45 5.04 3.94 11.29
CA GLY A 45 5.36 3.30 10.01
C GLY A 45 4.32 2.28 9.50
N ASN A 46 3.32 1.92 10.31
CA ASN A 46 2.22 1.02 9.94
C ASN A 46 1.07 1.78 9.23
N TRP A 47 1.42 2.53 8.19
CA TRP A 47 0.52 3.43 7.48
C TRP A 47 -0.73 2.74 6.93
N ALA A 48 -0.60 1.52 6.39
CA ALA A 48 -1.73 0.79 5.83
C ALA A 48 -2.70 0.28 6.90
N GLN A 49 -2.19 -0.16 8.05
CA GLN A 49 -3.00 -0.69 9.14
C GLN A 49 -3.73 0.43 9.89
N MET A 50 -3.07 1.58 10.05
CA MET A 50 -3.56 2.70 10.85
C MET A 50 -4.25 3.80 10.02
N MET A 51 -4.52 3.54 8.73
CA MET A 51 -5.24 4.50 7.89
C MET A 51 -6.67 4.69 8.42
N GLN A 52 -6.99 5.92 8.83
CA GLN A 52 -8.32 6.31 9.31
C GLN A 52 -8.57 7.79 9.03
N VAL A 53 -9.85 8.15 8.90
CA VAL A 53 -10.30 9.55 8.76
C VAL A 53 -10.05 10.31 10.07
N ASP A 54 -9.72 11.59 9.96
CA ASP A 54 -9.55 12.46 11.13
C ASP A 54 -10.85 12.55 11.94
N GLN A 55 -10.73 12.53 13.27
CA GLN A 55 -11.88 12.47 14.16
C GLN A 55 -12.79 13.70 14.00
N LEU A 56 -12.23 14.88 13.74
CA LEU A 56 -13.02 16.10 13.54
C LEU A 56 -13.92 16.02 12.29
N ILE A 57 -13.52 15.25 11.28
CA ILE A 57 -14.31 15.01 10.07
C ILE A 57 -15.30 13.86 10.29
N ALA A 58 -14.89 12.83 11.02
CA ALA A 58 -15.77 11.72 11.37
C ALA A 58 -16.95 12.18 12.25
N ASP A 59 -16.71 13.12 13.17
CA ASP A 59 -17.72 13.68 14.06
C ASP A 59 -18.67 14.65 13.34
N ASP A 60 -18.16 15.47 12.42
CA ASP A 60 -18.97 16.35 11.58
C ASP A 60 -18.45 16.38 10.12
N PRO A 61 -19.16 15.76 9.17
CA PRO A 61 -18.81 15.78 7.75
C PRO A 61 -18.77 17.18 7.13
N LYS A 62 -19.36 18.20 7.77
CA LYS A 62 -19.27 19.60 7.31
C LYS A 62 -17.85 20.16 7.40
N ASN A 63 -16.95 19.51 8.13
CA ASN A 63 -15.53 19.84 8.21
C ASN A 63 -14.72 19.32 7.01
N ILE A 64 -15.34 18.63 6.05
CA ILE A 64 -14.67 18.25 4.80
C ILE A 64 -14.40 19.51 3.97
N ALA A 65 -13.12 19.82 3.77
CA ALA A 65 -12.63 20.97 3.04
C ALA A 65 -12.68 20.74 1.53
N ALA A 66 -13.89 20.68 0.97
CA ALA A 66 -14.12 20.35 -0.44
C ALA A 66 -14.05 21.55 -1.40
N ALA A 67 -14.15 22.78 -0.89
CA ALA A 67 -14.08 23.98 -1.71
C ALA A 67 -12.65 24.49 -1.86
N ARG A 68 -12.29 25.03 -3.03
CA ARG A 68 -10.99 25.69 -3.23
C ARG A 68 -10.99 27.13 -2.76
N TYR A 69 -12.10 27.87 -2.88
CA TYR A 69 -12.13 29.28 -2.46
C TYR A 69 -13.02 29.48 -1.24
N HIS A 70 -12.84 30.64 -0.60
CA HIS A 70 -13.58 31.03 0.58
C HIS A 70 -15.10 30.95 0.36
N THR A 71 -15.77 30.33 1.33
CA THR A 71 -17.18 29.93 1.26
C THR A 71 -18.14 31.00 1.76
N TRP A 72 -17.65 32.03 2.46
CA TRP A 72 -18.50 32.92 3.27
C TRP A 72 -18.15 34.41 3.18
N GLU A 73 -18.93 35.23 2.50
CA GLU A 73 -18.67 36.66 2.36
C GLU A 73 -19.69 37.51 3.12
N GLY A 74 -19.22 38.34 4.05
CA GLY A 74 -20.10 39.30 4.75
C GLY A 74 -21.25 38.66 5.53
N GLY A 75 -21.08 37.43 6.04
CA GLY A 75 -22.16 36.72 6.73
C GLY A 75 -23.04 35.86 5.81
N ILE A 76 -22.76 35.82 4.50
CA ILE A 76 -23.54 35.10 3.49
C ILE A 76 -22.69 33.97 2.88
N GLU A 77 -23.28 32.79 2.73
CA GLU A 77 -22.68 31.67 1.99
C GLU A 77 -22.61 32.00 0.49
N THR A 78 -21.41 31.98 -0.08
CA THR A 78 -21.19 32.39 -1.49
C THR A 78 -20.67 31.27 -2.38
N ASN A 79 -19.93 30.30 -1.85
CA ASN A 79 -19.23 29.30 -2.68
C ASN A 79 -19.35 27.88 -2.12
N PHE A 80 -20.58 27.38 -1.96
CA PHE A 80 -20.85 26.01 -1.53
C PHE A 80 -20.16 25.01 -2.45
N GLY A 81 -19.13 24.33 -1.92
CA GLY A 81 -18.65 23.06 -2.47
C GLY A 81 -18.43 23.10 -3.97
N ASP A 82 -17.59 24.04 -4.43
CA ASP A 82 -17.14 24.09 -5.83
C ASP A 82 -16.54 22.74 -6.31
N GLY A 83 -16.25 21.83 -5.36
CA GLY A 83 -15.81 20.47 -5.60
C GLY A 83 -14.39 20.41 -6.15
N ALA A 84 -13.70 21.56 -6.24
CA ALA A 84 -12.40 21.64 -6.87
C ALA A 84 -11.36 20.85 -6.07
N VAL A 85 -11.39 20.93 -4.73
CA VAL A 85 -10.50 20.11 -3.88
C VAL A 85 -10.83 18.62 -4.01
N ALA A 86 -12.11 18.26 -4.05
CA ALA A 86 -12.53 16.87 -4.24
C ALA A 86 -12.06 16.32 -5.61
N LEU A 87 -12.14 17.14 -6.66
CA LEU A 87 -11.62 16.80 -7.98
C LEU A 87 -10.10 16.62 -7.97
N MET A 88 -9.36 17.53 -7.31
CA MET A 88 -7.91 17.42 -7.17
C MET A 88 -7.51 16.13 -6.42
N ILE A 89 -8.23 15.78 -5.35
CA ILE A 89 -8.00 14.52 -4.62
C ILE A 89 -8.29 13.31 -5.53
N ALA A 90 -9.35 13.34 -6.34
CA ALA A 90 -9.66 12.26 -7.27
C ALA A 90 -8.58 12.10 -8.36
N GLN A 91 -7.98 13.20 -8.80
CA GLN A 91 -6.91 13.23 -9.81
C GLN A 91 -5.58 12.63 -9.29
N LEU A 92 -5.36 12.57 -7.97
CA LEU A 92 -4.17 11.94 -7.37
C LEU A 92 -3.91 10.49 -7.83
N LYS A 93 -4.95 9.79 -8.27
CA LYS A 93 -4.82 8.45 -8.84
C LYS A 93 -3.93 8.45 -10.10
N HIS A 94 -4.06 9.49 -10.91
CA HIS A 94 -3.39 9.66 -12.20
C HIS A 94 -2.14 10.53 -12.12
N ASP A 95 -2.03 11.33 -11.07
CA ASP A 95 -0.88 12.19 -10.88
C ASP A 95 0.38 11.36 -10.63
N TYR A 96 1.45 11.78 -11.31
CA TYR A 96 2.74 11.17 -11.13
C TYR A 96 3.30 11.58 -9.77
N ASN A 97 3.56 10.60 -8.90
CA ASN A 97 4.13 10.89 -7.60
C ASN A 97 5.59 11.27 -7.77
N ILE A 98 5.90 12.54 -7.50
CA ILE A 98 7.26 13.07 -7.51
C ILE A 98 7.57 13.51 -6.09
N GLN A 99 8.75 13.13 -5.63
CA GLN A 99 9.27 13.61 -4.36
C GLN A 99 9.44 15.14 -4.42
N GLN A 100 8.76 15.83 -3.51
CA GLN A 100 8.81 17.28 -3.38
C GLN A 100 9.49 17.66 -2.07
N TYR A 101 10.32 18.70 -2.14
CA TYR A 101 10.91 19.36 -0.99
C TYR A 101 10.05 20.57 -0.66
N THR A 102 9.79 20.79 0.63
CA THR A 102 8.87 21.86 1.06
C THR A 102 9.59 22.87 1.94
N ALA A 103 9.25 24.14 1.76
CA ALA A 103 9.67 25.26 2.59
C ALA A 103 8.40 25.99 3.07
N ARG A 104 8.22 26.10 4.38
CA ARG A 104 6.98 26.63 4.98
C ARG A 104 7.18 28.06 5.45
N SER A 105 6.25 28.96 5.10
CA SER A 105 6.15 30.26 5.75
C SER A 105 5.82 30.06 7.23
N GLY A 106 6.22 31.01 8.06
CA GLY A 106 5.62 31.15 9.39
C GLY A 106 4.10 31.30 9.29
N ILE A 107 3.43 31.31 10.46
CA ILE A 107 1.99 31.58 10.50
C ILE A 107 1.75 32.99 9.99
N LEU A 108 0.94 33.12 8.94
CA LEU A 108 0.55 34.41 8.39
C LEU A 108 -0.34 35.15 9.39
N PRO A 109 -0.15 36.46 9.55
CA PRO A 109 -0.98 37.26 10.43
C PRO A 109 -2.39 37.42 9.84
N SER A 110 -3.40 37.61 10.69
CA SER A 110 -4.80 37.60 10.25
C SER A 110 -5.21 38.84 9.46
N ASN A 111 -4.45 39.93 9.59
CA ASN A 111 -4.65 41.21 8.93
C ASN A 111 -4.00 41.29 7.54
N ILE A 112 -3.54 40.17 6.97
CA ILE A 112 -2.87 40.15 5.66
C ILE A 112 -3.81 40.57 4.51
N PHE A 113 -5.12 40.51 4.73
CA PHE A 113 -6.15 40.90 3.77
C PHE A 113 -6.76 42.28 4.08
N ASP A 114 -6.26 42.99 5.10
CA ASP A 114 -6.74 44.33 5.44
C ASP A 114 -6.27 45.35 4.37
N ASP A 115 -7.08 46.38 4.12
CA ASP A 115 -6.81 47.46 3.15
C ASP A 115 -5.77 48.47 3.71
N PRO A 116 -4.70 48.84 2.97
CA PRO A 116 -4.40 48.46 1.58
C PRO A 116 -3.77 47.08 1.44
N ALA A 117 -4.22 46.37 0.40
CA ALA A 117 -3.72 45.05 0.05
C ALA A 117 -2.18 45.08 -0.05
N PRO A 118 -1.48 44.19 0.68
CA PRO A 118 -0.03 44.27 0.77
C PRO A 118 0.64 43.95 -0.56
N VAL A 119 1.70 44.69 -0.89
CA VAL A 119 2.65 44.27 -1.92
C VAL A 119 3.34 43.01 -1.43
N ILE A 120 3.47 42.03 -2.32
CA ILE A 120 4.16 40.77 -2.03
C ILE A 120 5.51 40.80 -2.74
N GLU A 121 6.57 40.67 -1.97
CA GLU A 121 7.93 40.56 -2.47
C GLU A 121 8.47 39.18 -2.13
N LEU A 122 8.92 38.43 -3.13
CA LEU A 122 9.48 37.10 -2.98
C LEU A 122 10.87 37.08 -3.59
N THR A 123 11.84 36.54 -2.85
CA THR A 123 13.18 36.25 -3.33
C THR A 123 13.37 34.75 -3.39
N ILE A 124 13.46 34.21 -4.61
CA ILE A 124 13.68 32.78 -4.86
C ILE A 124 15.02 32.61 -5.57
N GLY A 125 15.93 31.85 -4.95
CA GLY A 125 17.26 31.62 -5.54
C GLY A 125 18.08 32.91 -5.79
N GLY A 126 17.78 33.99 -5.05
CA GLY A 126 18.40 35.30 -5.21
C GLY A 126 17.71 36.25 -6.19
N ASN A 127 16.68 35.80 -6.92
CA ASN A 127 15.90 36.66 -7.81
C ASN A 127 14.70 37.25 -7.07
N LEU A 128 14.57 38.58 -7.09
CA LEU A 128 13.43 39.30 -6.53
C LEU A 128 12.26 39.31 -7.52
N ILE A 129 11.08 38.96 -7.02
CA ILE A 129 9.81 38.91 -7.71
C ILE A 129 8.84 39.79 -6.91
N THR A 130 8.31 40.81 -7.55
CA THR A 130 7.35 41.74 -6.94
C THR A 130 5.98 41.51 -7.56
N ILE A 131 5.00 41.26 -6.70
CA ILE A 131 3.60 41.08 -7.08
C ILE A 131 2.83 42.28 -6.52
N ASN A 132 2.33 43.08 -7.44
CA ASN A 132 1.52 44.24 -7.10
C ASN A 132 0.09 43.79 -6.75
N PRO A 133 -0.54 44.40 -5.73
CA PRO A 133 -1.90 44.07 -5.37
C PRO A 133 -2.87 44.40 -6.53
N PRO A 134 -3.92 43.58 -6.73
CA PRO A 134 -4.97 43.86 -7.70
C PRO A 134 -5.78 45.09 -7.29
N ALA A 135 -6.63 45.59 -8.21
CA ALA A 135 -7.48 46.76 -7.97
C ALA A 135 -8.48 46.54 -6.81
N GLU A 136 -8.88 45.29 -6.60
CA GLU A 136 -9.67 44.84 -5.45
C GLU A 136 -8.78 43.95 -4.56
N PRO A 137 -8.90 44.00 -3.23
CA PRO A 137 -8.11 43.17 -2.33
C PRO A 137 -8.41 41.68 -2.53
N TYR A 138 -7.41 40.84 -2.26
CA TYR A 138 -7.57 39.39 -2.28
C TYR A 138 -8.62 38.96 -1.24
N ARG A 139 -9.61 38.18 -1.67
CA ARG A 139 -10.68 37.68 -0.80
C ARG A 139 -10.20 36.60 0.16
N ASP A 140 -9.22 35.81 -0.28
CA ASP A 140 -8.70 34.67 0.47
C ASP A 140 -7.23 34.36 0.16
N LEU A 141 -6.65 33.46 0.95
CA LEU A 141 -5.26 33.04 0.78
C LEU A 141 -5.02 32.30 -0.55
N ASN A 142 -6.03 31.63 -1.10
CA ASN A 142 -5.86 30.84 -2.32
C ASN A 142 -5.76 31.73 -3.55
N GLN A 143 -6.42 32.88 -3.58
CA GLN A 143 -6.19 33.91 -4.60
C GLN A 143 -4.77 34.50 -4.53
N VAL A 144 -4.24 34.68 -3.31
CA VAL A 144 -2.83 35.09 -3.13
C VAL A 144 -1.89 34.00 -3.67
N VAL A 145 -2.17 32.74 -3.36
CA VAL A 145 -1.40 31.59 -3.88
C VAL A 145 -1.44 31.54 -5.40
N ASP A 146 -2.59 31.81 -6.02
CA ASP A 146 -2.74 31.82 -7.47
C ASP A 146 -1.93 32.95 -8.12
N ALA A 147 -1.97 34.16 -7.56
CA ALA A 147 -1.16 35.28 -8.02
C ALA A 147 0.36 35.00 -7.86
N ILE A 148 0.75 34.33 -6.77
CA ILE A 148 2.14 33.90 -6.57
C ILE A 148 2.51 32.85 -7.62
N ASN A 149 1.70 31.82 -7.83
CA ASN A 149 1.98 30.78 -8.82
C ASN A 149 2.05 31.32 -10.24
N GLU A 150 1.24 32.32 -10.59
CA GLU A 150 1.31 33.01 -11.87
C GLU A 150 2.66 33.74 -12.04
N ALA A 151 3.09 34.49 -11.02
CA ALA A 151 4.39 35.15 -11.02
C ALA A 151 5.58 34.17 -11.02
N LEU A 152 5.39 32.97 -10.47
CA LEU A 152 6.39 31.90 -10.40
C LEU A 152 6.37 30.94 -11.60
N SER A 153 5.54 31.18 -12.61
CA SER A 153 5.35 30.29 -13.77
C SER A 153 6.65 29.95 -14.54
N ASN A 154 7.68 30.79 -14.46
CA ASN A 154 8.99 30.58 -15.07
C ASN A 154 10.03 29.95 -14.13
N THR A 155 9.62 29.54 -12.93
CA THR A 155 10.49 28.95 -11.90
C THR A 155 10.07 27.52 -11.58
N ASP A 156 11.01 26.71 -11.08
CA ASP A 156 10.72 25.34 -10.63
C ASP A 156 10.06 25.27 -9.24
N VAL A 157 9.63 26.41 -8.69
CA VAL A 157 9.02 26.53 -7.36
C VAL A 157 7.56 26.86 -7.52
N SER A 158 6.70 26.08 -6.87
CA SER A 158 5.27 26.35 -6.79
C SER A 158 4.86 26.56 -5.34
N VAL A 159 3.67 27.12 -5.15
CA VAL A 159 3.12 27.45 -3.83
C VAL A 159 1.75 26.85 -3.67
N ARG A 160 1.46 26.39 -2.46
CA ARG A 160 0.12 26.05 -2.00
C ARG A 160 -0.13 26.68 -0.63
N SER A 161 -1.39 26.73 -0.24
CA SER A 161 -1.79 27.05 1.13
C SER A 161 -1.93 25.78 1.95
N GLU A 162 -1.53 25.84 3.22
CA GLU A 162 -1.87 24.85 4.23
C GLU A 162 -2.33 25.60 5.48
N GLY A 163 -3.65 25.77 5.62
CA GLY A 163 -4.23 26.64 6.63
C GLY A 163 -3.75 28.08 6.52
N ARG A 164 -3.18 28.61 7.61
CA ARG A 164 -2.61 29.98 7.68
C ARG A 164 -1.15 30.07 7.22
N ARG A 165 -0.69 29.18 6.35
CA ARG A 165 0.71 29.13 5.89
C ARG A 165 0.77 28.98 4.38
N LEU A 166 1.80 29.58 3.78
CA LEU A 166 2.26 29.27 2.44
C LEU A 166 3.29 28.15 2.51
N VAL A 167 3.13 27.15 1.67
CA VAL A 167 4.07 26.05 1.52
C VAL A 167 4.61 26.11 0.10
N PHE A 168 5.87 26.48 -0.02
CA PHE A 168 6.61 26.46 -1.26
C PHE A 168 7.13 25.04 -1.47
N TYR A 169 7.05 24.53 -2.69
CA TYR A 169 7.54 23.21 -3.01
C TYR A 169 8.23 23.15 -4.38
N SER A 170 9.24 22.30 -4.49
CA SER A 170 10.01 22.07 -5.71
C SER A 170 10.52 20.64 -5.76
N THR A 171 10.90 20.19 -6.96
CA THR A 171 11.65 18.93 -7.16
C THR A 171 13.14 19.07 -6.82
N SER A 172 13.63 20.31 -6.72
CA SER A 172 15.01 20.61 -6.33
C SER A 172 15.20 20.48 -4.82
N ALA A 173 16.25 19.76 -4.41
CA ALA A 173 16.51 19.41 -3.01
C ALA A 173 16.86 20.60 -2.11
N SER A 174 17.39 21.68 -2.69
CA SER A 174 17.80 22.86 -1.96
C SER A 174 17.32 24.10 -2.67
N PHE A 175 16.29 24.73 -2.11
CA PHE A 175 15.87 26.07 -2.50
C PHE A 175 15.58 26.89 -1.25
N THR A 176 15.80 28.20 -1.37
CA THR A 176 15.50 29.18 -0.33
C THR A 176 14.46 30.15 -0.86
N VAL A 177 13.45 30.39 -0.04
CA VAL A 177 12.43 31.41 -0.29
C VAL A 177 12.48 32.39 0.85
N ALA A 178 12.84 33.63 0.55
CA ALA A 178 12.61 34.74 1.45
C ALA A 178 11.48 35.59 0.88
N GLY A 179 10.70 36.23 1.73
CA GLY A 179 9.67 37.12 1.24
C GLY A 179 9.09 38.02 2.30
N THR A 180 8.45 39.08 1.82
CA THR A 180 7.71 40.02 2.64
C THR A 180 6.30 40.12 2.09
N ILE A 181 5.30 39.93 2.96
CA ILE A 181 3.89 40.21 2.66
C ILE A 181 3.43 41.26 3.65
N GLY A 182 3.31 42.52 3.20
CA GLY A 182 3.03 43.65 4.08
C GLY A 182 4.16 43.85 5.08
N THR A 183 3.89 43.72 6.39
CA THR A 183 4.91 43.78 7.45
C THR A 183 5.46 42.40 7.84
N PHE A 184 4.92 41.31 7.28
CA PHE A 184 5.33 39.96 7.62
C PHE A 184 6.51 39.53 6.73
N THR A 185 7.69 39.38 7.33
CA THR A 185 8.85 38.81 6.66
C THR A 185 9.00 37.34 7.03
N PHE A 186 9.31 36.50 6.06
CA PHE A 186 9.65 35.10 6.27
C PHE A 186 10.90 34.72 5.50
N ASN A 187 11.62 33.75 6.04
CA ASN A 187 12.69 33.06 5.36
C ASN A 187 12.48 31.57 5.59
N ALA A 188 12.31 30.83 4.51
CA ALA A 188 12.00 29.41 4.51
C ALA A 188 13.03 28.70 3.64
N THR A 189 13.72 27.73 4.23
CA THR A 189 14.63 26.83 3.54
C THR A 189 13.94 25.50 3.35
N ALA A 190 14.07 24.91 2.17
CA ALA A 190 13.60 23.57 1.91
C ALA A 190 14.18 22.57 2.93
N GLN A 191 13.31 21.79 3.57
CA GLN A 191 13.72 20.69 4.44
C GLN A 191 13.65 19.36 3.72
N ASP A 192 14.23 18.32 4.35
CA ASP A 192 14.23 16.95 3.85
C ASP A 192 12.82 16.54 3.36
N PRO A 193 12.78 15.78 2.26
CA PRO A 193 11.53 15.48 1.59
C PRO A 193 10.64 14.62 2.48
N ILE A 194 9.33 14.75 2.29
CA ILE A 194 8.33 13.91 2.95
C ILE A 194 8.73 12.44 2.71
N GLY A 195 9.10 11.73 3.78
CA GLY A 195 9.94 10.53 3.67
C GLY A 195 9.36 9.43 2.77
N LYS A 196 10.22 8.59 2.16
CA LYS A 196 9.91 7.45 1.24
C LYS A 196 8.41 7.26 0.93
N MET A 197 7.94 7.94 -0.11
CA MET A 197 6.63 7.73 -0.74
C MET A 197 6.84 6.89 -2.01
N VAL A 198 5.74 6.43 -2.63
CA VAL A 198 5.79 5.95 -4.02
C VAL A 198 6.34 7.09 -4.85
N ASN A 199 7.47 6.87 -5.52
CA ASN A 199 8.15 7.89 -6.32
C ASN A 199 8.26 7.39 -7.75
N LYS A 200 8.11 8.30 -8.69
CA LYS A 200 8.21 8.04 -10.12
C LYS A 200 7.19 7.04 -10.67
N ALA A 201 6.01 6.97 -10.05
CA ALA A 201 4.88 6.19 -10.53
C ALA A 201 3.57 6.84 -10.09
N THR A 202 2.48 6.59 -10.84
CA THR A 202 1.14 6.94 -10.37
C THR A 202 0.71 5.98 -9.27
N THR A 203 -0.22 6.42 -8.44
CA THR A 203 -0.81 5.59 -7.38
C THR A 203 -1.52 4.36 -7.99
N ASP A 204 -2.14 4.51 -9.16
CA ASP A 204 -2.78 3.41 -9.90
C ASP A 204 -1.76 2.39 -10.44
N ASP A 205 -0.67 2.86 -11.04
CA ASP A 205 0.37 1.99 -11.58
C ASP A 205 1.03 1.16 -10.47
N PHE A 206 1.32 1.80 -9.33
CA PHE A 206 1.86 1.13 -8.17
C PHE A 206 0.90 0.06 -7.64
N TRP A 207 -0.38 0.39 -7.47
CA TRP A 207 -1.39 -0.59 -7.05
C TRP A 207 -1.52 -1.77 -8.02
N ARG A 208 -1.51 -1.51 -9.32
CA ARG A 208 -1.53 -2.57 -10.35
C ARG A 208 -0.30 -3.47 -10.25
N SER A 209 0.88 -2.90 -9.99
CA SER A 209 2.12 -3.66 -9.82
C SER A 209 2.07 -4.60 -8.60
N VAL A 210 1.52 -4.13 -7.48
CA VAL A 210 1.31 -4.93 -6.27
C VAL A 210 0.34 -6.07 -6.56
N CYS A 211 -0.79 -5.78 -7.21
CA CYS A 211 -1.76 -6.79 -7.63
C CYS A 211 -1.13 -7.85 -8.55
N ALA A 212 -0.33 -7.42 -9.54
CA ALA A 212 0.35 -8.33 -10.46
C ALA A 212 1.34 -9.23 -9.73
N GLN A 213 2.12 -8.68 -8.79
CA GLN A 213 3.06 -9.45 -7.98
C GLN A 213 2.35 -10.54 -7.16
N VAL A 214 1.23 -10.21 -6.52
CA VAL A 214 0.41 -11.20 -5.78
C VAL A 214 -0.13 -12.28 -6.71
N GLY A 215 -0.57 -11.90 -7.92
CA GLY A 215 -1.00 -12.85 -8.95
C GLY A 215 0.10 -13.84 -9.34
N VAL A 216 1.32 -13.36 -9.57
CA VAL A 216 2.48 -14.21 -9.89
C VAL A 216 2.83 -15.15 -8.73
N MET A 217 2.88 -14.63 -7.50
CA MET A 217 3.17 -15.43 -6.29
C MET A 217 2.13 -16.51 -6.05
N SER A 218 0.85 -16.19 -6.27
CA SER A 218 -0.25 -17.16 -6.18
C SER A 218 -0.10 -18.27 -7.21
N GLN A 219 0.18 -17.91 -8.47
CA GLN A 219 0.39 -18.88 -9.54
C GLN A 219 1.61 -19.76 -9.28
N GLU A 220 2.69 -19.21 -8.74
CA GLU A 220 3.89 -19.95 -8.34
C GLU A 220 3.58 -20.92 -7.20
N SER A 221 2.85 -20.49 -6.18
CA SER A 221 2.44 -21.33 -5.06
C SER A 221 1.58 -22.51 -5.53
N LEU A 222 0.63 -22.28 -6.43
CA LEU A 222 -0.19 -23.34 -7.03
C LEU A 222 0.66 -24.33 -7.84
N ARG A 223 1.65 -23.87 -8.61
CA ARG A 223 2.59 -24.75 -9.31
C ARG A 223 3.41 -25.59 -8.33
N MET A 224 3.86 -24.99 -7.23
CA MET A 224 4.64 -25.69 -6.21
C MET A 224 3.83 -26.80 -5.54
N VAL A 225 2.57 -26.53 -5.18
CA VAL A 225 1.65 -27.55 -4.63
C VAL A 225 1.46 -28.69 -5.63
N LYS A 226 1.17 -28.38 -6.90
CA LYS A 226 1.00 -29.41 -7.95
C LYS A 226 2.25 -30.27 -8.16
N ASN A 227 3.43 -29.66 -8.13
CA ASN A 227 4.69 -30.38 -8.23
C ASN A 227 4.89 -31.28 -7.00
N GLN A 228 4.59 -30.79 -5.80
CA GLN A 228 4.68 -31.56 -4.57
C GLN A 228 3.73 -32.76 -4.57
N ASP A 229 2.51 -32.60 -5.07
CA ASP A 229 1.55 -33.70 -5.26
C ASP A 229 2.07 -34.75 -6.26
N THR A 230 2.69 -34.30 -7.35
CA THR A 230 3.27 -35.20 -8.36
C THR A 230 4.42 -36.02 -7.76
N LEU A 231 5.33 -35.37 -7.03
CA LEU A 231 6.44 -36.03 -6.34
C LEU A 231 5.94 -36.99 -5.26
N LEU A 232 4.91 -36.61 -4.52
CA LEU A 232 4.27 -37.49 -3.53
C LEU A 232 3.74 -38.76 -4.20
N ASN A 233 3.00 -38.62 -5.31
CA ASN A 233 2.47 -39.76 -6.06
C ASN A 233 3.59 -40.67 -6.61
N GLU A 234 4.69 -40.10 -7.11
CA GLU A 234 5.85 -40.87 -7.55
C GLU A 234 6.50 -41.65 -6.39
N LEU A 235 6.64 -41.02 -5.23
CA LEU A 235 7.17 -41.67 -4.02
C LEU A 235 6.24 -42.76 -3.50
N GLU A 236 4.92 -42.53 -3.52
CA GLU A 236 3.89 -43.52 -3.16
C GLU A 236 3.99 -44.75 -4.09
N ASN A 237 4.10 -44.53 -5.40
CA ASN A 237 4.27 -45.60 -6.38
C ASN A 237 5.58 -46.37 -6.17
N LYS A 238 6.70 -45.68 -5.91
CA LYS A 238 7.98 -46.34 -5.57
C LYS A 238 7.89 -47.15 -4.28
N ARG A 239 7.19 -46.63 -3.27
CA ARG A 239 6.94 -47.35 -2.02
C ARG A 239 6.13 -48.61 -2.27
N GLN A 240 5.08 -48.53 -3.08
CA GLN A 240 4.28 -49.69 -3.48
C GLN A 240 5.06 -50.68 -4.34
N SER A 241 6.01 -50.24 -5.19
CA SER A 241 6.81 -51.19 -5.98
C SER A 241 7.83 -51.97 -5.16
N VAL A 242 8.35 -51.39 -4.07
CA VAL A 242 9.36 -52.03 -3.21
C VAL A 242 8.73 -52.79 -2.04
N SER A 243 7.68 -52.22 -1.44
CA SER A 243 7.04 -52.74 -0.22
C SER A 243 5.59 -53.16 -0.42
N GLY A 244 5.07 -53.09 -1.65
CA GLY A 244 3.77 -53.63 -1.99
C GLY A 244 3.81 -55.14 -2.05
N VAL A 245 2.77 -55.76 -1.52
CA VAL A 245 2.55 -57.19 -1.59
C VAL A 245 1.62 -57.46 -2.77
N SER A 246 2.05 -58.32 -3.70
CA SER A 246 1.18 -58.77 -4.79
C SER A 246 0.30 -59.93 -4.29
N LEU A 247 -1.02 -59.72 -4.25
CA LEU A 247 -1.98 -60.74 -3.85
C LEU A 247 -1.89 -62.00 -4.73
N ASP A 248 -1.51 -61.85 -6.00
CA ASP A 248 -1.37 -62.98 -6.93
C ASP A 248 -0.09 -63.79 -6.65
N GLU A 249 1.02 -63.14 -6.29
CA GLU A 249 2.22 -63.85 -5.83
C GLU A 249 1.98 -64.52 -4.48
N GLU A 250 1.31 -63.85 -3.54
CA GLU A 250 0.94 -64.47 -2.25
C GLU A 250 -0.01 -65.64 -2.45
N MET A 251 -0.99 -65.54 -3.34
CA MET A 251 -1.89 -66.65 -3.67
C MET A 251 -1.14 -67.82 -4.31
N THR A 252 -0.23 -67.54 -5.25
CA THR A 252 0.60 -68.57 -5.87
C THR A 252 1.52 -69.26 -4.85
N ASN A 253 2.13 -68.49 -3.94
CA ASN A 253 2.93 -69.01 -2.84
C ASN A 253 2.07 -69.84 -1.88
N MET A 254 0.85 -69.38 -1.56
CA MET A 254 -0.09 -70.12 -0.71
C MET A 254 -0.46 -71.47 -1.34
N ILE A 255 -0.80 -71.49 -2.64
CA ILE A 255 -1.09 -72.72 -3.39
C ILE A 255 0.15 -73.64 -3.39
N LYS A 256 1.35 -73.08 -3.62
CA LYS A 256 2.61 -73.84 -3.59
C LYS A 256 2.86 -74.46 -2.21
N PHE A 257 2.69 -73.71 -1.12
CA PHE A 257 2.83 -74.23 0.24
C PHE A 257 1.76 -75.26 0.58
N GLN A 258 0.53 -75.08 0.11
CA GLN A 258 -0.55 -76.06 0.27
C GLN A 258 -0.23 -77.38 -0.47
N HIS A 259 0.31 -77.31 -1.69
CA HIS A 259 0.77 -78.51 -2.41
C HIS A 259 1.97 -79.17 -1.72
N ALA A 260 2.95 -78.39 -1.29
CA ALA A 260 4.11 -78.91 -0.56
C ALA A 260 3.70 -79.59 0.75
N TYR A 261 2.75 -79.02 1.50
CA TYR A 261 2.21 -79.60 2.73
C TYR A 261 1.48 -80.93 2.47
N ASN A 262 0.66 -80.98 1.41
CA ASN A 262 -0.02 -82.22 1.01
C ASN A 262 0.99 -83.30 0.57
N ALA A 263 2.04 -82.93 -0.17
CA ALA A 263 3.10 -83.85 -0.57
C ALA A 263 3.90 -84.36 0.63
N ALA A 264 4.25 -83.48 1.58
CA ALA A 264 4.93 -83.86 2.83
C ALA A 264 4.05 -84.80 3.68
N SER A 265 2.74 -84.54 3.75
CA SER A 265 1.79 -85.41 4.46
C SER A 265 1.77 -86.81 3.85
N ARG A 266 1.69 -86.92 2.51
CA ARG A 266 1.78 -88.21 1.81
C ARG A 266 3.13 -88.89 2.04
N PHE A 267 4.23 -88.13 2.03
CA PHE A 267 5.57 -88.66 2.28
C PHE A 267 5.68 -89.25 3.70
N ILE A 268 5.12 -88.56 4.70
CA ILE A 268 5.01 -89.05 6.08
C ILE A 268 4.17 -90.34 6.11
N THR A 269 3.04 -90.39 5.42
CA THR A 269 2.24 -91.62 5.32
C THR A 269 3.02 -92.77 4.69
N THR A 270 3.76 -92.53 3.60
CA THR A 270 4.59 -93.57 2.98
C THR A 270 5.75 -94.02 3.87
N ILE A 271 6.31 -93.12 4.69
CA ILE A 271 7.31 -93.48 5.69
C ILE A 271 6.65 -94.32 6.79
N ASP A 272 5.44 -93.96 7.24
CA ASP A 272 4.69 -94.70 8.25
C ASP A 272 4.40 -96.13 7.76
N GLU A 273 3.95 -96.28 6.51
CA GLU A 273 3.77 -97.57 5.85
C GLU A 273 5.08 -98.34 5.71
N ALA A 274 6.18 -97.68 5.33
CA ALA A 274 7.49 -98.32 5.23
C ALA A 274 8.02 -98.79 6.59
N ILE A 275 7.83 -97.98 7.64
CA ILE A 275 8.16 -98.34 9.04
C ILE A 275 7.29 -99.52 9.47
N GLU A 276 5.99 -99.52 9.17
CA GLU A 276 5.10 -100.64 9.47
C GLU A 276 5.58 -101.93 8.79
N VAL A 277 5.99 -101.88 7.52
CA VAL A 277 6.55 -103.05 6.83
C VAL A 277 7.88 -103.51 7.45
N ILE A 278 8.78 -102.60 7.79
CA ILE A 278 10.06 -102.97 8.43
C ILE A 278 9.80 -103.62 9.80
N VAL A 279 8.94 -103.04 10.62
CA VAL A 279 8.66 -103.51 11.99
C VAL A 279 7.84 -104.81 11.98
N ASN A 280 6.74 -104.86 11.21
CA ASN A 280 5.79 -105.97 11.25
C ASN A 280 6.06 -107.07 10.22
N ARG A 281 6.74 -106.80 9.10
CA ARG A 281 6.99 -107.78 8.02
C ARG A 281 8.43 -108.26 7.89
N MET A 282 9.44 -107.50 8.34
CA MET A 282 10.84 -107.99 8.34
C MET A 282 11.29 -108.63 9.66
N GLY A 283 10.59 -108.38 10.78
CA GLY A 283 10.90 -108.97 12.09
C GLY A 283 10.37 -110.38 12.35
N LEU A 284 9.65 -111.00 11.41
CA LEU A 284 8.95 -112.28 11.62
C LEU A 284 9.73 -113.54 11.20
N VAL A 285 10.97 -113.43 10.71
CA VAL A 285 11.82 -114.60 10.43
C VAL A 285 12.53 -115.04 11.71
N GLY A 286 11.77 -115.71 12.58
CA GLY A 286 12.30 -116.20 13.84
C GLY A 286 11.27 -116.88 14.74
N ARG A 287 10.31 -117.65 14.19
CA ARG A 287 9.56 -118.71 14.87
C ARG A 287 9.17 -119.80 13.89
#